data_AF-A0A832XE86-F1
#
_entry.id   AF-A0A832XE86-F1
#
_cell.length_a   1.000
_cell.length_b   1.000
_cell.length_c   1.000
_cell.angle_alpha   90.00
_cell.angle_beta   90.00
_cell.angle_gamma   90.00
#
_symmetry.space_group_name_H-M   'P 1'
#
loop_
_entity.id
_entity.type
_entity.pdbx_description
1 polymer ?
#
loop_
_entity_poly.entity_id
_entity_poly.type
_entity_poly.pdbx_seq_one_letter_code
_entity_poly.pdbx_strand_id
1 'polypeptide(L)'
;TGGGDSTEGSGGGGYSGASPTISVNNRSTNIPNAQKETEVFITIPITKNNVTKSETYRAVISDIVSSSANVRFGHIKGQLEPAITLNPGQEAFVDLNGDGVNDVKITLNSVAKGLADITFDVIVKQRGTGVRGPTFDELLEDEYGEEGAEGARELIITRLLAYTSVMALLAVVFVIRYIPETFGLKRRKKS
;
A
#
# COMPACT_ATOMS: atom_id res chain seq x y z
N THR A 1 -10.23 -32.05 -61.37
CA THR A 1 -9.21 -31.26 -60.65
C THR A 1 -9.91 -30.49 -59.56
N GLY A 2 -9.83 -30.98 -58.32
CA GLY A 2 -10.34 -30.28 -57.14
C GLY A 2 -9.34 -29.21 -56.71
N GLY A 3 -9.81 -27.97 -56.55
CA GLY A 3 -9.05 -26.87 -55.97
C GLY A 3 -9.62 -26.56 -54.60
N GLY A 4 -8.91 -27.01 -53.56
CA GLY A 4 -9.26 -26.81 -52.17
C GLY A 4 -9.05 -25.37 -51.72
N ASP A 5 -10.01 -24.96 -50.89
CA ASP A 5 -10.01 -23.84 -49.96
C ASP A 5 -8.74 -23.80 -49.07
N SER A 6 -8.26 -22.60 -48.78
CA SER A 6 -7.45 -22.29 -47.60
C SER A 6 -7.52 -20.79 -47.30
N THR A 7 -8.63 -20.44 -46.64
CA THR A 7 -8.70 -19.51 -45.52
C THR A 7 -7.37 -19.32 -44.76
N GLU A 8 -6.79 -18.11 -44.82
CA GLU A 8 -5.93 -17.61 -43.73
C GLU A 8 -6.75 -16.66 -42.86
N GLY A 9 -7.44 -17.28 -41.89
CA GLY A 9 -8.07 -16.57 -40.79
C GLY A 9 -7.00 -15.91 -39.93
N SER A 10 -6.99 -14.58 -39.94
CA SER A 10 -6.32 -13.78 -38.91
C SER A 10 -7.07 -14.00 -37.60
N GLY A 11 -6.63 -15.02 -36.85
CA GLY A 11 -7.10 -15.32 -35.50
C GLY A 11 -6.69 -14.20 -34.55
N GLY A 12 -7.49 -13.15 -34.49
CA GLY A 12 -7.48 -12.18 -33.41
C GLY A 12 -7.89 -12.89 -32.13
N GLY A 13 -6.91 -13.37 -31.37
CA GLY A 13 -7.12 -13.87 -30.02
C GLY A 13 -7.67 -12.75 -29.15
N GLY A 14 -9.00 -12.70 -29.04
CA GLY A 14 -9.69 -11.76 -28.17
C GLY A 14 -9.36 -12.07 -26.72
N TYR A 15 -8.53 -11.23 -26.10
CA TYR A 15 -8.38 -11.23 -24.65
C TYR A 15 -9.68 -10.69 -24.08
N SER A 16 -10.55 -11.59 -23.61
CA SER A 16 -11.70 -11.18 -22.82
C SER A 16 -11.19 -10.68 -21.47
N GLY A 17 -11.43 -9.39 -21.18
CA GLY A 17 -11.12 -8.82 -19.88
C GLY A 17 -11.86 -9.56 -18.76
N ALA A 18 -11.32 -9.48 -17.54
CA ALA A 18 -11.97 -10.02 -16.36
C ALA A 18 -13.37 -9.40 -16.17
N SER A 19 -14.23 -10.13 -15.44
CA SER A 19 -15.50 -9.58 -14.95
C SER A 19 -15.25 -8.22 -14.28
N PRO A 20 -16.06 -7.19 -14.56
CA PRO A 20 -15.89 -5.88 -13.95
C PRO A 20 -16.07 -5.93 -12.43
N THR A 21 -16.67 -6.99 -11.90
CA THR A 21 -16.91 -7.18 -10.48
C THR A 21 -16.51 -8.58 -10.05
N ILE A 22 -15.69 -8.66 -9.00
CA ILE A 22 -15.15 -9.91 -8.44
C ILE A 22 -15.29 -9.85 -6.91
N SER A 23 -15.65 -10.96 -6.28
CA SER A 23 -15.72 -11.07 -4.82
C SER A 23 -14.62 -12.01 -4.31
N VAL A 24 -13.84 -11.52 -3.36
CA VAL A 24 -12.78 -12.26 -2.68
C VAL A 24 -13.20 -12.49 -1.24
N ASN A 25 -13.44 -13.76 -0.90
CA ASN A 25 -13.88 -14.16 0.43
C ASN A 25 -12.81 -15.02 1.09
N ASN A 26 -12.06 -14.43 2.02
CA ASN A 26 -11.21 -15.13 2.99
C ASN A 26 -10.11 -16.05 2.40
N ARG A 27 -9.74 -15.87 1.13
CA ARG A 27 -8.72 -16.66 0.42
C ARG A 27 -8.04 -15.86 -0.67
N SER A 28 -6.85 -16.32 -1.08
CA SER A 28 -6.18 -15.90 -2.31
C SER A 28 -7.07 -16.09 -3.53
N THR A 29 -7.19 -15.04 -4.34
CA THR A 29 -7.91 -15.01 -5.61
C THR A 29 -7.02 -14.36 -6.66
N ASN A 30 -6.73 -15.10 -7.72
CA ASN A 30 -6.09 -14.54 -8.90
C ASN A 30 -7.14 -13.97 -9.86
N ILE A 31 -6.87 -12.78 -10.39
CA ILE A 31 -7.70 -12.09 -11.37
C ILE A 31 -6.88 -11.93 -12.65
N PRO A 32 -6.97 -12.89 -13.57
CA PRO A 32 -6.28 -12.79 -14.84
C PRO A 32 -6.96 -11.73 -15.72
N ASN A 33 -6.16 -10.98 -16.48
CA ASN A 33 -6.66 -10.02 -17.47
C ASN A 33 -7.61 -8.95 -16.89
N ALA A 34 -7.35 -8.52 -15.67
CA ALA A 34 -8.06 -7.42 -15.04
C ALA A 34 -7.89 -6.14 -15.87
N GLN A 35 -8.99 -5.42 -16.06
CA GLN A 35 -9.02 -4.19 -16.84
C GLN A 35 -9.13 -2.98 -15.92
N LYS A 36 -8.97 -1.79 -16.50
CA LYS A 36 -9.28 -0.55 -15.79
C LYS A 36 -10.74 -0.61 -15.30
N GLU A 37 -10.96 -0.09 -14.10
CA GLU A 37 -12.23 -0.06 -13.38
C GLU A 37 -12.74 -1.42 -12.91
N THR A 38 -11.96 -2.51 -13.05
CA THR A 38 -12.29 -3.77 -12.38
C THR A 38 -12.37 -3.54 -10.86
N GLU A 39 -13.51 -3.90 -10.29
CA GLU A 39 -13.81 -3.80 -8.88
C GLU A 39 -13.67 -5.17 -8.20
N VAL A 40 -13.03 -5.16 -7.04
CA VAL A 40 -12.81 -6.33 -6.21
C VAL A 40 -13.41 -6.07 -4.84
N PHE A 41 -14.45 -6.81 -4.49
CA PHE A 41 -15.05 -6.77 -3.17
C PHE A 41 -14.34 -7.75 -2.24
N ILE A 42 -13.73 -7.22 -1.19
CA ILE A 42 -12.92 -7.99 -0.25
C ILE A 42 -13.66 -8.02 1.08
N THR A 43 -14.01 -9.21 1.55
CA THR A 43 -14.66 -9.38 2.85
C THR A 43 -13.66 -9.89 3.88
N ILE A 44 -13.47 -9.14 4.96
CA ILE A 44 -12.58 -9.49 6.06
C ILE A 44 -13.34 -9.65 7.38
N PRO A 45 -12.96 -10.61 8.24
CA PRO A 45 -13.49 -10.71 9.59
C PRO A 45 -12.81 -9.69 10.51
N ILE A 46 -13.60 -8.83 11.15
CA ILE A 46 -13.16 -7.86 12.15
C ILE A 46 -13.66 -8.30 13.52
N THR A 47 -12.73 -8.48 14.46
CA THR A 47 -13.06 -8.79 15.85
C THR A 47 -12.91 -7.54 16.70
N LYS A 48 -14.03 -7.07 17.28
CA LYS A 48 -14.04 -5.96 18.24
C LYS A 48 -14.81 -6.39 19.48
N ASN A 49 -14.23 -6.17 20.66
CA ASN A 49 -14.84 -6.55 21.95
C ASN A 49 -15.30 -8.02 22.00
N ASN A 50 -14.46 -8.96 21.51
CA ASN A 50 -14.77 -10.39 21.39
C ASN A 50 -15.96 -10.76 20.46
N VAL A 51 -16.48 -9.82 19.68
CA VAL A 51 -17.49 -10.07 18.65
C VAL A 51 -16.83 -9.98 17.28
N THR A 52 -16.90 -11.07 16.50
CA THR A 52 -16.43 -11.08 15.11
C THR A 52 -17.59 -10.72 14.18
N LYS A 53 -17.39 -9.71 13.34
CA LYS A 53 -18.29 -9.31 12.26
C LYS A 53 -17.52 -9.30 10.95
N SER A 54 -18.20 -9.55 9.84
CA SER A 54 -17.58 -9.38 8.52
C SER A 54 -17.83 -7.96 8.03
N GLU A 55 -16.78 -7.32 7.55
CA GLU A 55 -16.86 -6.05 6.83
C GLU A 55 -16.37 -6.22 5.39
N THR A 56 -16.95 -5.45 4.48
CA THR A 56 -16.65 -5.52 3.05
C THR A 56 -16.01 -4.22 2.58
N TYR A 57 -14.88 -4.37 1.91
CA TYR A 57 -14.09 -3.32 1.30
C TYR A 57 -14.13 -3.46 -0.22
N ARG A 58 -13.78 -2.38 -0.91
CA ARG A 58 -13.73 -2.30 -2.37
C ARG A 58 -12.33 -1.91 -2.79
N ALA A 59 -11.71 -2.74 -3.62
CA ALA A 59 -10.53 -2.39 -4.40
C ALA A 59 -10.97 -2.05 -5.83
N VAL A 60 -10.31 -1.06 -6.45
CA VAL A 60 -10.55 -0.69 -7.86
C VAL A 60 -9.22 -0.57 -8.56
N ILE A 61 -9.10 -1.25 -9.70
CA ILE A 61 -7.96 -1.05 -10.60
C ILE A 61 -8.18 0.26 -11.35
N SER A 62 -7.66 1.34 -10.80
CA SER A 62 -7.91 2.70 -11.28
C SER A 62 -7.19 3.03 -12.59
N ASP A 63 -6.04 2.41 -12.84
CA ASP A 63 -5.28 2.59 -14.06
C ASP A 63 -4.34 1.41 -14.32
N ILE A 64 -4.02 1.17 -15.60
CA ILE A 64 -3.05 0.16 -16.03
C ILE A 64 -2.16 0.80 -17.08
N VAL A 65 -0.88 0.96 -16.73
CA VAL A 65 0.16 1.49 -17.60
C VAL A 65 1.04 0.32 -18.05
N SER A 66 1.78 0.48 -19.15
CA SER A 66 2.52 -0.60 -19.83
C SER A 66 3.33 -1.56 -18.94
N SER A 67 3.75 -1.14 -17.76
CA SER A 67 4.51 -1.96 -16.80
C SER A 67 4.04 -1.80 -15.36
N SER A 68 2.83 -1.29 -15.10
CA SER A 68 2.35 -1.07 -13.74
C SER A 68 0.82 -1.01 -13.65
N ALA A 69 0.28 -1.32 -12.47
CA ALA A 69 -1.15 -1.15 -12.19
C ALA A 69 -1.34 -0.27 -10.95
N ASN A 70 -2.35 0.61 -10.99
CA ASN A 70 -2.73 1.47 -9.89
C ASN A 70 -4.00 0.94 -9.24
N VAL A 71 -3.91 0.54 -7.97
CA VAL A 71 -5.05 -0.01 -7.22
C VAL A 71 -5.44 0.95 -6.11
N ARG A 72 -6.73 1.25 -6.00
CA ARG A 72 -7.29 2.09 -4.94
C ARG A 72 -8.16 1.24 -4.03
N PHE A 73 -8.09 1.51 -2.73
CA PHE A 73 -8.87 0.80 -1.71
C PHE A 73 -9.82 1.75 -1.01
N GLY A 74 -10.93 1.22 -0.48
CA GLY A 74 -11.81 1.96 0.39
C GLY A 74 -12.88 1.07 0.98
N HIS A 75 -13.52 1.53 2.05
CA HIS A 75 -14.71 0.86 2.57
C HIS A 75 -15.83 0.89 1.51
N ILE A 76 -16.66 -0.15 1.43
CA ILE A 76 -17.70 -0.25 0.38
C ILE A 76 -18.69 0.94 0.35
N LYS A 77 -18.84 1.63 1.48
CA LYS A 77 -19.68 2.84 1.64
C LYS A 77 -18.89 4.16 1.68
N GLY A 78 -17.57 4.09 1.57
CA GLY A 78 -16.65 5.21 1.79
C GLY A 78 -16.04 5.74 0.49
N GLN A 79 -15.16 6.74 0.65
CA GLN A 79 -14.32 7.20 -0.44
C GLN A 79 -13.15 6.22 -0.66
N LEU A 80 -12.63 6.22 -1.89
CA LEU A 80 -11.43 5.47 -2.22
C LEU A 80 -10.20 6.31 -1.85
N GLU A 81 -9.29 5.69 -1.11
CA GLU A 81 -7.99 6.22 -0.72
C GLU A 81 -7.07 6.45 -1.94
N PRO A 82 -5.90 7.11 -1.74
CA PRO A 82 -4.88 7.26 -2.76
C PRO A 82 -4.47 5.92 -3.38
N ALA A 83 -4.10 5.94 -4.66
CA ALA A 83 -3.72 4.74 -5.38
C ALA A 83 -2.35 4.22 -4.93
N ILE A 84 -2.25 2.89 -4.84
CA ILE A 84 -1.00 2.17 -4.69
C ILE A 84 -0.57 1.73 -6.09
N THR A 85 0.63 2.12 -6.49
CA THR A 85 1.24 1.67 -7.76
C THR A 85 2.01 0.38 -7.52
N LEU A 86 1.68 -0.64 -8.31
CA LEU A 86 2.34 -1.95 -8.30
C LEU A 86 3.08 -2.15 -9.63
N ASN A 87 4.32 -2.64 -9.54
CA ASN A 87 5.05 -3.17 -10.69
C ASN A 87 4.97 -4.71 -10.72
N PRO A 88 5.14 -5.37 -11.88
CA PRO A 88 5.18 -6.82 -11.96
C PRO A 88 6.19 -7.43 -10.97
N GLY A 89 5.75 -8.45 -10.23
CA GLY A 89 6.52 -9.10 -9.16
C GLY A 89 6.51 -8.36 -7.82
N GLN A 90 5.95 -7.15 -7.75
CA GLN A 90 5.87 -6.38 -6.51
C GLN A 90 4.67 -6.84 -5.66
N GLU A 91 4.92 -6.95 -4.36
CA GLU A 91 3.88 -7.15 -3.35
C GLU A 91 3.59 -5.85 -2.61
N ALA A 92 2.32 -5.63 -2.26
CA ALA A 92 1.91 -4.60 -1.32
C ALA A 92 1.00 -5.19 -0.25
N PHE A 93 1.13 -4.68 0.97
CA PHE A 93 0.31 -5.04 2.10
C PHE A 93 -0.58 -3.87 2.47
N VAL A 94 -1.87 -4.13 2.67
CA VAL A 94 -2.87 -3.11 2.93
C VAL A 94 -3.63 -3.45 4.20
N ASP A 95 -3.59 -2.53 5.14
CA ASP A 95 -4.51 -2.46 6.27
C ASP A 95 -5.80 -1.77 5.79
N LEU A 96 -6.88 -2.53 5.72
CA LEU A 96 -8.16 -2.03 5.23
C LEU A 96 -8.97 -1.37 6.35
N ASN A 97 -8.83 -1.88 7.57
CA ASN A 97 -9.66 -1.49 8.71
C ASN A 97 -9.01 -0.41 9.61
N GLY A 98 -7.73 -0.10 9.39
CA GLY A 98 -6.99 0.92 10.11
C GLY A 98 -6.55 0.51 11.51
N ASP A 99 -6.48 -0.79 11.81
CA ASP A 99 -6.05 -1.31 13.12
C ASP A 99 -4.53 -1.52 13.26
N GLY A 100 -3.77 -1.12 12.23
CA GLY A 100 -2.32 -1.22 12.19
C GLY A 100 -1.82 -2.60 11.77
N VAL A 101 -2.70 -3.51 11.35
CA VAL A 101 -2.34 -4.85 10.87
C VAL A 101 -2.84 -5.03 9.45
N ASN A 102 -1.97 -5.55 8.59
CA ASN A 102 -2.33 -5.80 7.19
C ASN A 102 -3.42 -6.87 7.07
N ASP A 103 -4.45 -6.56 6.30
CA ASP A 103 -5.59 -7.44 6.05
C ASP A 103 -5.49 -8.13 4.68
N VAL A 104 -4.77 -7.52 3.73
CA VAL A 104 -4.65 -8.04 2.36
C VAL A 104 -3.23 -7.87 1.85
N LYS A 105 -2.72 -8.94 1.21
CA LYS A 105 -1.55 -8.88 0.35
C LYS A 105 -1.99 -8.83 -1.11
N ILE A 106 -1.39 -7.94 -1.88
CA ILE A 106 -1.69 -7.79 -3.31
C ILE A 106 -0.39 -8.00 -4.07
N THR A 107 -0.47 -8.78 -5.15
CA THR A 107 0.68 -9.05 -6.01
C THR A 107 0.29 -8.76 -7.45
N LEU A 108 1.02 -7.88 -8.12
CA LEU A 108 0.89 -7.74 -9.57
C LEU A 108 1.79 -8.79 -10.24
N ASN A 109 1.19 -9.82 -10.83
CA ASN A 109 1.92 -10.92 -11.45
C ASN A 109 2.53 -10.49 -12.79
N SER A 110 1.72 -9.84 -13.64
CA SER A 110 2.17 -9.35 -14.95
C SER A 110 1.24 -8.25 -15.48
N VAL A 111 1.75 -7.49 -16.46
CA VAL A 111 0.94 -6.56 -17.26
C VAL A 111 1.22 -6.85 -18.73
N ALA A 112 0.17 -7.06 -19.50
CA ALA A 112 0.27 -7.29 -20.93
C ALA A 112 -0.90 -6.63 -21.65
N LYS A 113 -0.62 -5.88 -22.71
CA LYS A 113 -1.63 -5.29 -23.61
C LYS A 113 -2.70 -4.44 -22.87
N GLY A 114 -2.31 -3.74 -21.81
CA GLY A 114 -3.22 -2.91 -21.00
C GLY A 114 -4.10 -3.70 -20.03
N LEU A 115 -3.82 -4.98 -19.83
CA LEU A 115 -4.50 -5.86 -18.87
C LEU A 115 -3.51 -6.28 -17.78
N ALA A 116 -3.99 -6.37 -16.55
CA ALA A 116 -3.20 -6.74 -15.38
C ALA A 116 -3.57 -8.15 -14.91
N ASP A 117 -2.58 -8.97 -14.61
CA ASP A 117 -2.77 -10.22 -13.87
C ASP A 117 -2.43 -9.93 -12.40
N ILE A 118 -3.43 -9.93 -11.54
CA ILE A 118 -3.30 -9.46 -10.15
C ILE A 118 -3.90 -10.46 -9.17
N THR A 119 -3.15 -10.76 -8.12
CA THR A 119 -3.57 -11.63 -7.03
C THR A 119 -3.95 -10.79 -5.81
N PHE A 120 -5.10 -11.09 -5.21
CA PHE A 120 -5.51 -10.58 -3.91
C PHE A 120 -5.53 -11.73 -2.91
N ASP A 121 -4.77 -11.61 -1.84
CA ASP A 121 -4.70 -12.61 -0.78
C ASP A 121 -5.16 -12.01 0.55
N VAL A 122 -6.28 -12.51 1.05
CA VAL A 122 -6.86 -12.07 2.32
C VAL A 122 -6.10 -12.73 3.47
N ILE A 123 -5.44 -11.91 4.28
CA ILE A 123 -4.68 -12.33 5.44
C ILE A 123 -5.68 -12.57 6.58
N VAL A 124 -6.16 -13.81 6.69
CA VAL A 124 -7.05 -14.19 7.78
C VAL A 124 -6.24 -14.21 9.08
N LYS A 125 -6.56 -13.29 10.00
CA LYS A 125 -6.06 -13.32 11.38
C LYS A 125 -6.55 -14.62 12.03
N GLN A 126 -5.73 -15.68 11.98
CA GLN A 126 -5.95 -16.84 12.83
C GLN A 126 -5.85 -16.33 14.28
N ARG A 127 -6.85 -16.63 15.11
CA ARG A 127 -6.78 -16.34 16.55
C ARG A 127 -5.46 -16.90 17.08
N GLY A 128 -4.51 -16.02 17.38
CA GLY A 128 -3.21 -16.37 17.98
C GLY A 128 -1.97 -16.20 17.10
N THR A 129 -2.07 -15.89 15.81
CA THR A 129 -0.90 -15.74 14.93
C THR A 129 -1.10 -14.60 13.93
N GLY A 130 -1.28 -13.38 14.44
CA GLY A 130 -1.02 -12.22 13.61
C GLY A 130 0.47 -12.23 13.27
N VAL A 131 0.82 -12.39 11.98
CA VAL A 131 2.16 -12.03 11.52
C VAL A 131 2.22 -10.51 11.64
N ARG A 132 2.67 -10.04 12.81
CA ARG A 132 3.18 -8.68 12.94
C ARG A 132 4.39 -8.59 12.01
N GLY A 133 4.47 -7.52 11.22
CA GLY A 133 5.79 -7.13 10.69
C GLY A 133 6.74 -6.97 11.89
N PRO A 134 8.04 -7.28 11.73
CA PRO A 134 8.96 -7.25 12.86
C PRO A 134 8.88 -5.87 13.49
N THR A 135 8.55 -5.83 14.78
CA THR A 135 8.59 -4.60 15.56
C THR A 135 10.01 -4.07 15.59
N PHE A 136 10.18 -2.78 15.85
CA PHE A 136 11.51 -2.18 15.96
C PHE A 136 12.38 -2.89 17.02
N ASP A 137 11.74 -3.39 18.08
CA ASP A 137 12.39 -4.18 19.12
C ASP A 137 12.83 -5.56 18.59
N GLU A 138 11.98 -6.26 17.81
CA GLU A 138 12.35 -7.53 17.15
C GLU A 138 13.47 -7.36 16.10
N LEU A 139 13.49 -6.25 15.36
CA LEU A 139 14.59 -5.92 14.42
C LEU A 139 15.92 -5.68 15.14
N LEU A 140 15.88 -5.09 16.34
CA LEU A 140 17.07 -4.85 17.16
C LEU A 140 17.58 -6.12 17.84
N GLU A 141 16.68 -7.00 18.29
CA GLU A 141 17.04 -8.30 18.87
C GLU A 141 17.68 -9.24 17.84
N ASP A 142 17.19 -9.22 16.59
CA ASP A 142 17.81 -9.99 15.49
C ASP A 142 19.23 -9.50 15.13
N GLU A 143 19.48 -8.18 15.22
CA GLU A 143 20.77 -7.59 14.84
C GLU A 143 21.80 -7.55 15.99
N TYR A 144 21.34 -7.36 17.24
CA TYR A 144 22.22 -7.11 18.40
C TYR A 144 22.07 -8.13 19.55
N GLY A 145 21.10 -9.06 19.48
CA GLY A 145 20.76 -9.99 20.57
C GLY A 145 20.04 -9.32 21.74
N GLU A 146 19.39 -10.10 22.62
CA GLU A 146 18.58 -9.60 23.75
C GLU A 146 19.36 -8.61 24.66
N GLU A 147 20.62 -8.91 24.98
CA GLU A 147 21.46 -8.04 25.82
C GLU A 147 21.99 -6.79 25.08
N GLY A 148 22.03 -6.81 23.74
CA GLY A 148 22.48 -5.68 22.90
C GLY A 148 21.36 -4.74 22.47
N ALA A 149 20.12 -5.24 22.40
CA ALA A 149 18.95 -4.49 21.97
C ALA A 149 18.59 -3.34 22.93
N GLU A 150 18.71 -3.55 24.25
CA GLU A 150 18.45 -2.50 25.24
C GLU A 150 19.46 -1.34 25.12
N GLY A 151 20.74 -1.66 24.94
CA GLY A 151 21.80 -0.65 24.75
C GLY A 151 21.67 0.10 23.42
N ALA A 152 21.32 -0.61 22.33
CA ALA A 152 21.06 -0.01 21.03
C ALA A 152 19.83 0.92 21.06
N ARG A 153 18.78 0.52 21.77
CA ARG A 153 17.56 1.31 21.96
C ARG A 153 17.84 2.62 22.68
N GLU A 154 18.57 2.59 23.80
CA GLU A 154 18.97 3.83 24.49
C GLU A 154 19.82 4.73 23.62
N LEU A 155 20.76 4.15 22.84
CA LEU A 155 21.62 4.91 21.93
C LEU A 155 20.82 5.59 20.81
N ILE A 156 19.86 4.88 20.21
CA ILE A 156 19.03 5.39 19.10
C ILE A 156 18.06 6.46 19.61
N ILE A 157 17.41 6.23 20.75
CA ILE A 157 16.51 7.22 21.38
C ILE A 157 17.30 8.50 21.71
N THR A 158 18.48 8.36 22.31
CA THR A 158 19.35 9.49 22.65
C THR A 158 19.79 10.25 21.40
N ARG A 159 20.15 9.56 20.31
CA ARG A 159 20.51 10.19 19.04
C ARG A 159 19.34 10.91 18.39
N LEU A 160 18.13 10.34 18.45
CA LEU A 160 16.92 10.97 17.91
C LEU A 160 16.56 12.24 18.70
N LEU A 161 16.65 12.20 20.03
CA LEU A 161 16.48 13.36 20.92
C LEU A 161 17.53 14.44 20.68
N ALA A 162 18.79 14.07 20.49
CA ALA A 162 19.85 15.01 20.12
C ALA A 162 19.59 15.64 18.73
N TYR A 163 19.16 14.84 17.75
CA TYR A 163 18.87 15.35 16.41
C TYR A 163 17.67 16.32 16.40
N THR A 164 16.58 15.94 17.07
CA THR A 164 15.38 16.78 17.17
C THR A 164 15.63 18.08 17.93
N SER A 165 16.43 18.05 19.01
CA SER A 165 16.82 19.26 19.72
C SER A 165 17.71 20.19 18.88
N VAL A 166 18.68 19.64 18.12
CA VAL A 166 19.50 20.42 17.18
C VAL A 166 18.63 21.04 16.07
N MET A 167 17.69 20.28 15.51
CA MET A 167 16.78 20.77 14.48
C MET A 167 15.82 21.85 15.00
N ALA A 168 15.31 21.71 16.23
CA ALA A 168 14.51 22.74 16.88
C ALA A 168 15.31 24.04 17.07
N LEU A 169 16.58 23.94 17.48
CA LEU A 169 17.45 25.10 17.64
C LEU A 169 17.74 25.78 16.30
N LEU A 170 18.01 25.01 15.24
CA LEU A 170 18.18 25.52 13.88
C LEU A 170 16.91 26.21 13.37
N ALA A 171 15.72 25.64 13.65
CA ALA A 171 14.45 26.25 13.30
C ALA A 171 14.25 27.60 14.01
N VAL A 172 14.58 27.69 15.31
CA VAL A 172 14.52 28.97 16.06
C VAL A 172 15.49 30.00 15.49
N VAL A 173 16.73 29.60 15.16
CA VAL A 173 17.71 30.49 14.53
C VAL A 173 17.21 30.96 13.16
N PHE A 174 16.62 30.07 12.37
CA PHE A 174 16.04 30.40 11.07
C PHE A 174 14.89 31.40 11.21
N VAL A 175 13.96 31.16 12.14
CA VAL A 175 12.85 32.05 12.48
C VAL A 175 13.35 33.43 12.91
N ILE A 176 14.31 33.51 13.85
CA ILE A 176 14.86 34.79 14.32
C ILE A 176 15.59 35.54 13.20
N ARG A 177 16.30 34.84 12.31
CA ARG A 177 17.09 35.46 11.25
C ARG A 177 16.24 35.93 10.07
N TYR A 178 15.22 35.18 9.67
CA TYR A 178 14.48 35.41 8.43
C TYR A 178 13.10 36.06 8.60
N ILE A 179 12.50 36.01 9.80
CA ILE A 179 11.23 36.71 10.08
C ILE A 179 11.36 38.24 10.12
N PRO A 180 12.46 38.86 10.62
CA PRO A 180 12.61 40.31 10.57
C PRO A 180 12.65 40.88 9.15
N GLU A 181 13.12 40.09 8.17
CA GLU A 181 13.22 40.50 6.76
C GLU A 181 11.86 40.42 6.04
N THR A 182 11.00 39.46 6.41
CA THR A 182 9.68 39.26 5.80
C THR A 182 8.60 40.18 6.36
N PHE A 183 8.73 40.66 7.60
CA PHE A 183 7.75 41.56 8.23
C PHE A 183 8.12 43.06 8.19
N GLY A 184 9.17 43.45 7.46
CA GLY A 184 9.43 44.87 7.21
C GLY A 184 9.64 45.71 8.47
N LEU A 185 10.15 45.13 9.57
CA LEU A 185 10.58 45.86 10.75
C LEU A 185 11.92 46.54 10.45
N LYS A 186 11.90 47.52 9.54
CA LYS A 186 12.96 48.51 9.39
C LYS A 186 13.19 49.13 10.75
N ARG A 187 14.37 48.87 11.35
CA ARG A 187 14.91 49.70 12.43
C ARG A 187 14.81 51.15 11.99
N ARG A 188 13.87 51.90 12.55
CA ARG A 188 13.85 53.36 12.45
C ARG A 188 15.19 53.84 13.01
N LYS A 189 16.10 54.27 12.13
CA LYS A 189 17.22 55.12 12.52
C LYS A 189 16.60 56.38 13.13
N LYS A 190 16.81 56.57 14.44
CA LYS A 190 16.55 57.87 15.09
C LYS A 190 17.50 58.87 14.43
N SER A 191 16.95 59.87 13.75
CA SER A 191 17.57 61.19 13.63
C SER A 191 17.12 62.02 14.82
#